data_AF-A0ABD3FSE0-F1
#
_entry.id   AF-A0ABD3FSE0-F1
#
_cell.length_a   1.000
_cell.length_b   1.000
_cell.length_c   1.000
_cell.angle_alpha   90.00
_cell.angle_beta   90.00
_cell.angle_gamma   90.00
#
_symmetry.space_group_name_H-M   'P 1'
#
loop_
_entity.id
_entity.type
_entity.pdbx_description
1 polymer ?
#
loop_
_entity_poly.entity_id
_entity_poly.type
_entity_poly.pdbx_seq_one_letter_code
_entity_poly.pdbx_strand_id
1 'polypeptide(L)'
;MPIITFVARVSDGMLLVASMESIGDANGNLDTYKQQAKQIMKRLDQHAPTKCSIESGAYNFHYMIQEGVCYLTLADRGFPKRLAFLYLEEVHGGFVEELERDSGNNWRDVVTTVARPYAFIKFDKFIQKKRKEYADPNSSQNMHRLNDDLADIHNIMRKNIQEVLNRGERVEHVSRISSNLADRSKDLKWGAKKLRMQAIYRQYGPIVAVALFVLLVIYIKFF
;
A
#
# COMPACT_ATOMS: atom_id res chain seq x y z
N MET A 1 -16.35 -7.86 -3.83
CA MET A 1 -16.32 -7.13 -2.55
C MET A 1 -15.26 -6.04 -2.57
N PRO A 2 -15.30 -5.01 -1.72
CA PRO A 2 -14.18 -4.10 -1.52
C PRO A 2 -13.02 -4.81 -0.79
N ILE A 3 -11.78 -4.68 -1.26
CA ILE A 3 -10.61 -5.45 -0.80
C ILE A 3 -9.56 -4.54 -0.14
N ILE A 4 -9.22 -3.45 -0.82
CA ILE A 4 -8.30 -2.41 -0.35
C ILE A 4 -9.06 -1.11 -0.28
N THR A 5 -8.84 -0.32 0.75
CA THR A 5 -9.43 1.01 0.86
C THR A 5 -8.38 1.99 1.39
N PHE A 6 -8.07 3.02 0.59
CA PHE A 6 -7.13 4.08 0.94
C PHE A 6 -7.86 5.41 1.02
N VAL A 7 -7.49 6.19 2.03
CA VAL A 7 -7.87 7.59 2.18
C VAL A 7 -6.59 8.39 2.06
N ALA A 8 -6.52 9.34 1.14
CA ALA A 8 -5.33 10.18 0.96
C ALA A 8 -5.69 11.62 0.64
N ARG A 9 -4.78 12.52 0.99
CA ARG A 9 -4.88 13.93 0.62
C ARG A 9 -4.53 14.11 -0.85
N VAL A 10 -5.32 14.88 -1.58
CA VAL A 10 -5.16 15.07 -3.04
C VAL A 10 -3.98 15.98 -3.37
N SER A 11 -3.66 16.96 -2.53
CA SER A 11 -2.61 17.96 -2.83
C SER A 11 -1.20 17.36 -3.00
N ASP A 12 -0.90 16.27 -2.28
CA ASP A 12 0.42 15.63 -2.27
C ASP A 12 0.37 14.10 -2.37
N GLY A 13 -0.83 13.51 -2.45
CA GLY A 13 -1.02 12.05 -2.46
C GLY A 13 -0.69 11.38 -1.13
N MET A 14 -0.61 12.13 -0.01
CA MET A 14 -0.27 11.57 1.29
C MET A 14 -1.37 10.64 1.80
N LEU A 15 -1.02 9.37 2.02
CA LEU A 15 -1.93 8.40 2.63
C LEU A 15 -2.25 8.80 4.07
N LEU A 16 -3.53 8.99 4.35
CA LEU A 16 -4.09 9.32 5.66
C LEU A 16 -4.50 8.08 6.43
N VAL A 17 -5.09 7.11 5.71
CA VAL A 17 -5.53 5.81 6.22
C VAL A 17 -5.35 4.76 5.13
N ALA A 18 -4.93 3.56 5.50
CA ALA A 18 -4.96 2.42 4.61
C ALA A 18 -5.55 1.22 5.35
N SER A 19 -6.57 0.62 4.75
CA SER A 19 -7.23 -0.57 5.26
C SER A 19 -7.20 -1.63 4.18
N MET A 20 -6.80 -2.84 4.54
CA MET A 20 -6.67 -3.97 3.61
C MET A 20 -7.21 -5.22 4.28
N GLU A 21 -7.91 -6.06 3.53
CA GLU A 21 -8.20 -7.40 3.99
C GLU A 21 -6.99 -8.30 3.77
N SER A 22 -6.57 -9.03 4.80
CA SER A 22 -5.57 -10.08 4.69
C SER A 22 -6.20 -11.29 4.01
N ILE A 23 -6.45 -11.19 2.71
CA ILE A 23 -6.79 -12.36 1.90
C ILE A 23 -5.50 -13.19 1.85
N GLY A 24 -5.44 -14.25 2.65
CA GLY A 24 -4.24 -15.08 2.79
C GLY A 24 -3.76 -15.52 1.41
N ASP A 25 -2.57 -15.05 1.02
CA ASP A 25 -1.61 -15.47 -0.02
C ASP A 25 -2.06 -16.20 -1.31
N ALA A 26 -3.36 -16.28 -1.61
CA ALA A 26 -3.88 -17.10 -2.70
C ALA A 26 -3.80 -16.40 -4.07
N ASN A 27 -3.74 -15.06 -4.08
CA ASN A 27 -3.57 -14.26 -5.29
C ASN A 27 -2.32 -13.38 -5.14
N GLY A 28 -1.16 -13.89 -5.53
CA GLY A 28 0.18 -13.26 -5.45
C GLY A 28 0.37 -11.95 -6.24
N ASN A 29 -0.65 -11.09 -6.34
CA ASN A 29 -0.64 -9.83 -7.06
C ASN A 29 -1.23 -8.66 -6.25
N LEU A 30 -1.60 -8.84 -4.98
CA LEU A 30 -2.13 -7.76 -4.15
C LEU A 30 -1.14 -6.60 -4.01
N ASP A 31 0.16 -6.89 -3.93
CA ASP A 31 1.19 -5.86 -3.84
C ASP A 31 1.30 -5.03 -5.13
N THR A 32 1.01 -5.61 -6.29
CA THR A 32 0.89 -4.88 -7.56
C THR A 32 -0.25 -3.88 -7.49
N TYR A 33 -1.44 -4.31 -7.05
CA TYR A 33 -2.58 -3.39 -6.90
C TYR A 33 -2.35 -2.32 -5.82
N LYS A 34 -1.64 -2.62 -4.73
CA LYS A 34 -1.21 -1.61 -3.75
C LYS A 34 -0.30 -0.56 -4.39
N GLN A 35 0.64 -0.98 -5.24
CA GLN A 35 1.53 -0.05 -5.95
C GLN A 35 0.75 0.81 -6.94
N GLN A 36 -0.15 0.21 -7.72
CA GLN A 36 -1.04 0.93 -8.64
C GLN A 36 -1.92 1.94 -7.89
N ALA A 37 -2.53 1.57 -6.76
CA ALA A 37 -3.32 2.48 -5.94
C ALA A 37 -2.49 3.70 -5.50
N LYS A 38 -1.27 3.48 -4.99
CA LYS A 38 -0.36 4.58 -4.61
C LYS A 38 0.00 5.47 -5.79
N GLN A 39 0.23 4.88 -6.97
CA GLN A 39 0.49 5.65 -8.19
C GLN A 39 -0.72 6.47 -8.61
N ILE A 40 -1.94 5.92 -8.54
CA ILE A 40 -3.19 6.65 -8.79
C ILE A 40 -3.25 7.86 -7.86
N MET A 41 -3.10 7.69 -6.55
CA MET A 41 -3.19 8.80 -5.59
C MET A 41 -2.17 9.91 -5.84
N LYS A 42 -0.94 9.55 -6.27
CA LYS A 42 0.10 10.51 -6.62
C LYS A 42 -0.16 11.29 -7.91
N ARG A 43 -1.04 10.78 -8.78
CA ARG A 43 -1.38 11.39 -10.07
C ARG A 43 -2.65 12.22 -10.01
N LEU A 44 -3.40 12.15 -8.91
CA LEU A 44 -4.54 13.01 -8.70
C LEU A 44 -4.06 14.46 -8.53
N ASP A 45 -4.73 15.36 -9.20
CA ASP A 45 -4.53 16.80 -9.11
C ASP A 45 -5.90 17.49 -8.90
N GLN A 46 -5.90 18.82 -8.92
CA GLN A 46 -7.10 19.64 -8.72
C GLN A 46 -8.08 19.54 -9.91
N HIS A 47 -7.63 19.05 -11.06
CA HIS A 47 -8.42 18.88 -12.28
C HIS A 47 -8.92 17.44 -12.45
N ALA A 48 -8.54 16.53 -11.55
CA ALA A 48 -8.99 15.17 -11.59
C ALA A 48 -10.52 15.11 -11.43
N PRO A 49 -11.21 14.23 -12.18
CA PRO A 49 -12.64 14.01 -12.01
C PRO A 49 -12.95 13.62 -10.57
N THR A 50 -14.02 14.19 -9.99
CA THR A 50 -14.41 13.95 -8.59
C THR A 50 -14.86 12.51 -8.33
N LYS A 51 -15.38 11.79 -9.33
CA LYS A 51 -15.68 10.35 -9.27
C LYS A 51 -15.12 9.67 -10.51
N CYS A 52 -14.41 8.55 -10.34
CA CYS A 52 -13.88 7.79 -11.47
C CYS A 52 -13.76 6.30 -11.12
N SER A 53 -13.92 5.46 -12.13
CA SER A 53 -13.58 4.03 -12.08
C SER A 53 -12.38 3.77 -12.99
N ILE A 54 -11.39 3.03 -12.50
CA ILE A 54 -10.18 2.68 -13.24
C ILE A 54 -10.11 1.16 -13.33
N GLU A 55 -10.14 0.63 -14.56
CA GLU A 55 -10.10 -0.81 -14.81
C GLU A 55 -8.65 -1.32 -14.73
N SER A 56 -8.42 -2.37 -13.94
CA SER A 56 -7.11 -3.01 -13.77
C SER A 56 -7.23 -4.54 -13.76
N GLY A 57 -7.33 -5.12 -14.97
CA GLY A 57 -7.39 -6.58 -15.15
C GLY A 57 -8.64 -7.22 -14.54
N ALA A 58 -8.43 -8.00 -13.47
CA ALA A 58 -9.49 -8.72 -12.74
C ALA A 58 -10.22 -7.85 -11.70
N TYR A 59 -9.73 -6.64 -11.45
CA TYR A 59 -10.25 -5.73 -10.44
C TYR A 59 -10.48 -4.35 -11.03
N ASN A 60 -11.28 -3.56 -10.32
CA ASN A 60 -11.52 -2.16 -10.61
C ASN A 60 -11.16 -1.32 -9.39
N PHE A 61 -10.46 -0.21 -9.62
CA PHE A 61 -10.39 0.86 -8.65
C PHE A 61 -11.59 1.77 -8.82
N HIS A 62 -12.21 2.16 -7.72
CA HIS A 62 -13.21 3.22 -7.68
C HIS A 62 -12.69 4.28 -6.72
N TYR A 63 -12.71 5.54 -7.14
CA TYR A 63 -12.36 6.62 -6.24
C TYR A 63 -13.36 7.77 -6.32
N MET A 64 -13.49 8.46 -5.18
CA MET A 64 -14.25 9.70 -5.02
C MET A 64 -13.37 10.73 -4.33
N ILE A 65 -13.40 11.97 -4.80
CA ILE A 65 -12.72 13.13 -4.22
C ILE A 65 -13.76 14.05 -3.60
N GLN A 66 -13.58 14.38 -2.33
CA GLN A 66 -14.42 15.31 -1.60
C GLN A 66 -13.54 16.09 -0.61
N GLU A 67 -13.69 17.42 -0.59
CA GLU A 67 -12.97 18.32 0.34
C GLU A 67 -11.45 18.16 0.34
N GLY A 68 -10.86 17.90 -0.84
CA GLY A 68 -9.41 17.71 -0.99
C GLY A 68 -8.89 16.36 -0.49
N VAL A 69 -9.79 15.44 -0.13
CA VAL A 69 -9.48 14.07 0.27
C VAL A 69 -10.02 13.10 -0.78
N CYS A 70 -9.19 12.15 -1.19
CA CYS A 70 -9.57 11.08 -2.09
C CYS A 70 -9.79 9.78 -1.30
N TYR A 71 -10.95 9.18 -1.53
CA TYR A 71 -11.37 7.89 -1.01
C TYR A 71 -11.32 6.88 -2.16
N LEU A 72 -10.42 5.93 -2.09
CA LEU A 72 -10.19 4.94 -3.14
C LEU A 72 -10.42 3.54 -2.60
N THR A 73 -11.14 2.71 -3.35
CA THR A 73 -11.33 1.30 -3.06
C THR A 73 -10.98 0.44 -4.26
N LEU A 74 -10.38 -0.73 -4.01
CA LEU A 74 -10.20 -1.80 -5.00
C LEU A 74 -11.31 -2.82 -4.79
N ALA A 75 -12.02 -3.19 -5.85
CA ALA A 75 -13.04 -4.22 -5.80
C ALA A 75 -12.92 -5.20 -6.98
N ASP A 76 -13.47 -6.40 -6.83
CA ASP A 76 -13.60 -7.35 -7.95
C ASP A 76 -14.32 -6.71 -9.13
N ARG A 77 -13.94 -7.08 -10.36
CA ARG A 77 -14.55 -6.53 -11.57
C ARG A 77 -16.07 -6.68 -11.63
N GLY A 78 -16.62 -7.76 -11.05
CA GLY A 78 -18.05 -8.03 -10.98
C GLY A 78 -18.79 -7.30 -9.85
N PHE A 79 -18.08 -6.61 -8.96
CA PHE A 79 -18.72 -5.88 -7.86
C PHE A 79 -19.51 -4.68 -8.41
N PRO A 80 -20.78 -4.47 -8.00
CA PRO A 80 -21.58 -3.38 -8.55
C PRO A 80 -20.94 -2.02 -8.32
N LYS A 81 -20.66 -1.30 -9.41
CA LYS A 81 -20.05 0.05 -9.37
C LYS A 81 -20.79 0.98 -8.40
N ARG A 82 -22.12 0.97 -8.46
CA ARG A 82 -22.99 1.76 -7.57
C ARG A 82 -22.70 1.51 -6.10
N LEU A 83 -22.64 0.24 -5.73
CA LEU A 83 -22.38 -0.19 -4.37
C LEU A 83 -20.98 0.21 -3.91
N ALA A 84 -19.99 0.26 -4.81
CA ALA A 84 -18.66 0.75 -4.50
C ALA A 84 -18.65 2.24 -4.16
N PHE A 85 -19.42 3.07 -4.86
CA PHE A 85 -19.52 4.50 -4.55
C PHE A 85 -20.31 4.77 -3.28
N LEU A 86 -21.40 4.05 -3.04
CA LEU A 86 -22.12 4.10 -1.76
C LEU A 86 -21.21 3.74 -0.58
N TYR A 87 -20.39 2.70 -0.75
CA TYR A 87 -19.37 2.35 0.24
C TYR A 87 -18.38 3.50 0.47
N LEU A 88 -17.89 4.15 -0.58
CA LEU A 88 -16.97 5.29 -0.45
C LEU A 88 -17.63 6.51 0.20
N GLU A 89 -18.92 6.75 -0.03
CA GLU A 89 -19.69 7.83 0.61
C GLU A 89 -19.86 7.59 2.12
N GLU A 90 -20.13 6.36 2.53
CA GLU A 90 -20.15 5.97 3.96
C GLU A 90 -18.77 6.10 4.62
N VAL A 91 -17.70 5.74 3.89
CA VAL A 91 -16.32 5.93 4.37
C VAL A 91 -15.98 7.41 4.48
N HIS A 92 -16.40 8.24 3.54
CA HIS A 92 -16.25 9.69 3.63
C HIS A 92 -17.00 10.26 4.84
N GLY A 93 -18.29 9.95 4.98
CA GLY A 93 -19.11 10.45 6.10
C GLY A 93 -18.53 10.07 7.46
N GLY A 94 -18.18 8.78 7.65
CA GLY A 94 -17.57 8.32 8.89
C GLY A 94 -16.20 8.95 9.17
N PHE A 95 -15.42 9.28 8.13
CA PHE A 95 -14.14 9.95 8.30
C PHE A 95 -14.33 11.39 8.78
N VAL A 96 -15.26 12.12 8.17
CA VAL A 96 -15.60 13.49 8.58
C VAL A 96 -16.16 13.50 10.00
N GLU A 97 -17.07 12.59 10.36
CA GLU A 97 -17.61 12.47 11.72
C GLU A 97 -16.51 12.19 12.77
N GLU A 98 -15.55 11.31 12.47
CA GLU A 98 -14.42 11.03 13.37
C GLU A 98 -13.53 12.25 13.55
N LEU A 99 -13.28 12.99 12.47
CA LEU A 99 -12.46 14.19 12.51
C LEU A 99 -13.15 15.36 13.21
N GLU A 100 -14.45 15.56 13.00
CA GLU A 100 -15.24 16.58 13.69
C GLU A 100 -15.33 16.29 15.19
N ARG A 101 -15.45 15.02 15.57
CA ARG A 101 -15.41 14.61 16.98
C ARG A 101 -14.04 14.91 17.63
N ASP A 102 -12.95 14.65 16.91
CA ASP A 102 -11.59 14.77 17.47
C ASP A 102 -11.03 16.21 17.39
N SER A 103 -11.43 17.00 16.38
CA SER A 103 -10.83 18.32 16.06
C SER A 103 -11.85 19.45 15.84
N GLY A 104 -13.16 19.17 15.94
CA GLY A 104 -14.23 20.15 15.74
C GLY A 104 -14.30 20.68 14.31
N ASN A 105 -14.80 21.91 14.16
CA ASN A 105 -15.04 22.55 12.86
C ASN A 105 -13.75 22.80 12.04
N ASN A 106 -12.58 22.78 12.68
CA ASN A 106 -11.28 23.05 12.03
C ASN A 106 -10.61 21.78 11.49
N TRP A 107 -11.34 20.67 11.38
CA TRP A 107 -10.75 19.40 10.94
C TRP A 107 -10.10 19.47 9.56
N ARG A 108 -10.60 20.34 8.66
CA ARG A 108 -10.05 20.54 7.31
C ARG A 108 -8.60 21.03 7.37
N ASP A 109 -8.30 21.92 8.31
CA ASP A 109 -6.94 22.42 8.53
C ASP A 109 -6.03 21.31 9.07
N VAL A 110 -6.55 20.46 9.96
CA VAL A 110 -5.81 19.30 10.48
C VAL A 110 -5.44 18.34 9.35
N VAL A 111 -6.38 18.04 8.45
CA VAL A 111 -6.12 17.16 7.29
C VAL A 111 -5.15 17.78 6.30
N THR A 112 -5.19 19.09 6.07
CA THR A 112 -4.29 19.77 5.12
C THR A 112 -2.89 20.02 5.67
N THR A 113 -2.73 20.16 6.98
CA THR A 113 -1.44 20.45 7.63
C THR A 113 -0.69 19.23 8.13
N VAL A 114 -1.34 18.07 8.22
CA VAL A 114 -0.69 16.87 8.73
C VAL A 114 0.51 16.47 7.88
N ALA A 115 1.66 16.26 8.53
CA ALA A 115 2.92 15.93 7.87
C ALA A 115 3.27 14.44 7.90
N ARG A 116 2.63 13.67 8.79
CA ARG A 116 2.92 12.23 8.97
C ARG A 116 1.98 11.37 8.11
N PRO A 117 2.50 10.41 7.33
CA PRO A 117 1.68 9.39 6.69
C PRO A 117 0.90 8.58 7.74
N TYR A 118 -0.29 8.11 7.36
CA TYR A 118 -1.18 7.30 8.19
C TYR A 118 -1.60 7.95 9.51
N ALA A 119 -1.67 9.29 9.54
CA ALA A 119 -1.97 10.04 10.76
C ALA A 119 -3.30 9.67 11.45
N PHE A 120 -4.24 9.11 10.68
CA PHE A 120 -5.61 8.80 11.11
C PHE A 120 -5.87 7.29 11.11
N ILE A 121 -4.84 6.47 11.36
CA ILE A 121 -4.92 5.00 11.34
C ILE A 121 -6.02 4.40 12.24
N LYS A 122 -6.49 5.13 13.26
CA LYS A 122 -7.60 4.70 14.14
C LYS A 122 -8.89 4.44 13.36
N PHE A 123 -9.12 5.21 12.29
CA PHE A 123 -10.29 5.09 11.43
C PHE A 123 -10.33 3.76 10.65
N ASP A 124 -9.22 3.02 10.55
CA ASP A 124 -9.15 1.69 9.91
C ASP A 124 -10.23 0.74 10.44
N LYS A 125 -10.52 0.77 11.75
CA LYS A 125 -11.56 -0.08 12.36
C LYS A 125 -12.95 0.17 11.76
N PHE A 126 -13.28 1.44 11.49
CA PHE A 126 -14.54 1.81 10.86
C PHE A 126 -14.58 1.30 9.42
N ILE A 127 -13.50 1.51 8.65
CA ILE A 127 -13.38 1.05 7.27
C ILE A 127 -13.56 -0.48 7.19
N GLN A 128 -12.92 -1.24 8.09
CA GLN A 128 -13.06 -2.69 8.16
C GLN A 128 -14.49 -3.13 8.46
N LYS A 129 -15.18 -2.45 9.38
CA LYS A 129 -16.59 -2.73 9.70
C LYS A 129 -17.46 -2.50 8.46
N LYS A 130 -17.35 -1.33 7.82
CA LYS A 130 -18.11 -1.01 6.61
C LYS A 130 -17.79 -1.96 5.46
N ARG A 131 -16.53 -2.36 5.28
CA ARG A 131 -16.15 -3.34 4.25
C ARG A 131 -16.94 -4.63 4.40
N LYS A 132 -17.10 -5.14 5.62
CA LYS A 132 -17.88 -6.36 5.90
C LYS A 132 -19.36 -6.19 5.57
N GLU A 133 -19.95 -5.04 5.91
CA GLU A 133 -21.35 -4.72 5.56
C GLU A 133 -21.58 -4.70 4.04
N TYR A 134 -20.57 -4.29 3.27
CA TYR A 134 -20.59 -4.18 1.81
C TYR A 134 -19.98 -5.40 1.09
N ALA A 135 -19.61 -6.46 1.81
CA ALA A 135 -18.91 -7.60 1.23
C ALA A 135 -19.80 -8.39 0.25
N ASP A 136 -21.07 -8.62 0.62
CA ASP A 136 -22.06 -9.31 -0.21
C ASP A 136 -23.03 -8.31 -0.89
N PRO A 137 -22.90 -8.10 -2.22
CA PRO A 137 -23.81 -7.23 -2.97
C PRO A 137 -25.27 -7.68 -2.96
N ASN A 138 -25.54 -8.98 -2.78
CA ASN A 138 -26.87 -9.56 -2.87
C ASN A 138 -27.60 -9.59 -1.52
N SER A 139 -26.94 -9.15 -0.44
CA SER A 139 -27.60 -9.03 0.86
C SER A 139 -28.79 -8.06 0.76
N SER A 140 -29.88 -8.38 1.47
CA SER A 140 -31.10 -7.57 1.47
C SER A 140 -30.79 -6.09 1.78
N GLN A 141 -29.90 -5.82 2.73
CA GLN A 141 -29.51 -4.46 3.09
C GLN A 141 -28.82 -3.72 1.95
N ASN A 142 -27.91 -4.37 1.21
CA ASN A 142 -27.24 -3.74 0.06
C ASN A 142 -28.19 -3.57 -1.12
N MET A 143 -29.13 -4.50 -1.32
CA MET A 143 -30.19 -4.34 -2.31
C MET A 143 -31.09 -3.14 -2.01
N HIS A 144 -31.47 -2.95 -0.74
CA HIS A 144 -32.22 -1.77 -0.31
C HIS A 144 -31.44 -0.48 -0.57
N ARG A 145 -30.17 -0.40 -0.15
CA ARG A 145 -29.30 0.75 -0.43
C ARG A 145 -29.22 1.07 -1.92
N LEU A 146 -29.09 0.05 -2.78
CA LEU A 146 -29.07 0.21 -4.23
C LEU A 146 -30.39 0.73 -4.79
N ASN A 147 -31.53 0.33 -4.23
CA ASN A 147 -32.83 0.78 -4.70
C ASN A 147 -33.13 2.20 -4.24
N ASP A 148 -32.86 2.52 -2.98
CA ASP A 148 -33.18 3.82 -2.37
C ASP A 148 -32.35 4.95 -2.97
N ASP A 149 -31.11 4.67 -3.36
CA ASP A 149 -30.16 5.75 -3.61
C ASP A 149 -30.38 6.53 -4.92
N LEU A 150 -31.19 6.18 -5.92
CA LEU A 150 -31.32 6.81 -7.27
C LEU A 150 -30.15 7.64 -7.93
N ALA A 151 -28.92 7.63 -7.43
CA ALA A 151 -27.89 8.59 -7.78
C ALA A 151 -27.36 8.33 -9.19
N ASP A 152 -27.13 9.41 -9.94
CA ASP A 152 -26.76 9.32 -11.34
C ASP A 152 -25.30 8.86 -11.53
N ILE A 153 -25.15 7.54 -11.60
CA ILE A 153 -23.86 6.85 -11.78
C ILE A 153 -23.47 6.77 -13.26
N HIS A 154 -24.32 7.25 -14.17
CA HIS A 154 -24.03 7.26 -15.61
C HIS A 154 -22.92 8.25 -15.96
N ASN A 155 -22.72 9.31 -15.16
CA ASN A 155 -21.69 10.32 -15.38
C ASN A 155 -20.32 10.01 -14.76
N ILE A 156 -20.13 8.81 -14.20
CA ILE A 156 -18.83 8.41 -13.61
C ILE A 156 -17.86 8.04 -14.73
N MET A 157 -16.77 8.81 -14.83
CA MET A 157 -15.70 8.57 -15.78
C MET A 157 -15.09 7.18 -15.60
N ARG A 158 -14.76 6.52 -16.72
CA ARG A 158 -14.02 5.25 -16.75
C ARG A 158 -12.68 5.46 -17.44
N LYS A 159 -11.62 4.89 -16.88
CA LYS A 159 -10.26 4.91 -17.47
C LYS A 159 -9.63 3.54 -17.36
N ASN A 160 -8.63 3.26 -18.19
CA ASN A 160 -7.78 2.10 -18.00
C ASN A 160 -6.61 2.43 -17.08
N ILE A 161 -6.13 1.46 -16.28
CA ILE A 161 -4.97 1.65 -15.42
C ILE A 161 -3.73 2.09 -16.22
N GLN A 162 -3.52 1.56 -17.42
CA GLN A 162 -2.39 1.93 -18.26
C GLN A 162 -2.43 3.42 -18.64
N GLU A 163 -3.61 3.99 -18.89
CA GLU A 163 -3.74 5.42 -19.22
C GLU A 163 -3.38 6.33 -18.04
N VAL A 164 -3.68 5.88 -16.82
CA VAL A 164 -3.39 6.61 -15.58
C VAL A 164 -1.89 6.52 -15.23
N LEU A 165 -1.28 5.36 -15.44
CA LEU A 165 0.13 5.11 -15.11
C LEU A 165 1.10 5.64 -16.17
N ASN A 166 0.77 5.52 -17.46
CA ASN A 166 1.65 5.89 -18.58
C ASN A 166 1.88 7.41 -18.68
N ARG A 167 1.08 8.25 -18.01
CA ARG A 167 1.19 9.71 -18.08
C ARG A 167 2.41 10.30 -17.33
N GLY A 168 3.42 9.49 -17.03
CA GLY A 168 4.75 10.00 -16.67
C GLY A 168 5.75 8.94 -16.22
N GLU A 169 5.79 7.79 -16.90
CA GLU A 169 6.59 6.62 -16.48
C GLU A 169 7.94 6.49 -17.21
N ARG A 170 8.53 7.59 -17.70
CA ARG A 170 9.91 7.55 -18.26
C ARG A 170 11.03 7.91 -17.28
N VAL A 171 10.73 8.25 -16.02
CA VAL A 171 11.75 8.78 -15.09
C VAL A 171 11.96 7.94 -13.81
N GLU A 172 10.95 7.32 -13.21
CA GLU A 172 11.11 6.66 -11.90
C GLU A 172 11.45 5.15 -11.95
N HIS A 173 11.14 4.46 -13.06
CA HIS A 173 11.29 3.00 -13.13
C HIS A 173 12.77 2.55 -13.21
N VAL A 174 13.69 3.42 -13.65
CA VAL A 174 15.13 3.14 -13.69
C VAL A 174 15.76 3.21 -12.28
N SER A 175 15.35 4.15 -11.43
CA SER A 175 15.99 4.35 -10.12
C SER A 175 15.71 3.22 -9.12
N ARG A 176 14.50 2.64 -9.14
CA ARG A 176 14.07 1.63 -8.15
C ARG A 176 14.56 0.22 -8.47
N ILE A 177 14.76 -0.10 -9.76
CA ILE A 177 15.40 -1.35 -10.17
C ILE A 177 16.91 -1.28 -9.89
N SER A 178 17.55 -0.14 -10.17
CA SER A 178 18.98 0.07 -9.85
C SER A 178 19.27 0.01 -8.35
N SER A 179 18.42 0.55 -7.47
CA SER A 179 18.65 0.51 -6.02
C SER A 179 18.46 -0.89 -5.43
N ASN A 180 17.42 -1.62 -5.83
CA ASN A 180 17.21 -3.00 -5.38
C ASN A 180 18.30 -3.96 -5.88
N LEU A 181 18.81 -3.78 -7.11
CA LEU A 181 19.97 -4.55 -7.58
C LEU A 181 21.26 -4.15 -6.85
N ALA A 182 21.47 -2.85 -6.58
CA ALA A 182 22.65 -2.38 -5.85
C ALA A 182 22.68 -2.89 -4.41
N ASP A 183 21.54 -2.90 -3.73
CA ASP A 183 21.43 -3.37 -2.35
C ASP A 183 21.54 -4.90 -2.27
N ARG A 184 20.89 -5.66 -3.19
CA ARG A 184 21.11 -7.12 -3.28
C ARG A 184 22.56 -7.49 -3.66
N SER A 185 23.26 -6.65 -4.43
CA SER A 185 24.67 -6.86 -4.76
C SER A 185 25.60 -6.66 -3.55
N LYS A 186 25.26 -5.74 -2.64
CA LYS A 186 26.00 -5.57 -1.38
C LYS A 186 25.83 -6.79 -0.48
N ASP A 187 24.61 -7.31 -0.36
CA ASP A 187 24.34 -8.51 0.44
C ASP A 187 25.02 -9.77 -0.12
N LEU A 188 25.07 -9.93 -1.44
CA LEU A 188 25.81 -11.03 -2.09
C LEU A 188 27.33 -10.90 -1.91
N LYS A 189 27.88 -9.69 -2.02
CA LYS A 189 29.33 -9.43 -1.80
C LYS A 189 29.73 -9.73 -0.36
N TRP A 190 28.88 -9.41 0.61
CA TRP A 190 29.12 -9.70 2.02
C TRP A 190 28.94 -11.18 2.35
N GLY A 191 27.91 -11.84 1.79
CA GLY A 191 27.69 -13.29 1.93
C GLY A 191 28.87 -14.11 1.40
N ALA A 192 29.37 -13.79 0.20
CA ALA A 192 30.52 -14.48 -0.39
C ALA A 192 31.83 -14.28 0.42
N LYS A 193 32.04 -13.07 0.98
CA LYS A 193 33.20 -12.79 1.83
C LYS A 193 33.14 -13.56 3.15
N LYS A 194 31.96 -13.68 3.76
CA LYS A 194 31.74 -14.46 4.99
C LYS A 194 32.00 -15.95 4.77
N LEU A 195 31.50 -16.51 3.66
CA LEU A 195 31.73 -17.91 3.29
C LEU A 195 33.22 -18.19 3.00
N ARG A 196 33.91 -17.30 2.27
CA ARG A 196 35.36 -17.41 2.03
C ARG A 196 36.16 -17.36 3.33
N MET A 197 35.80 -16.46 4.25
CA MET A 197 36.49 -16.32 5.53
C MET A 197 36.28 -17.56 6.41
N GLN A 198 35.05 -18.08 6.47
CA GLN A 198 34.74 -19.32 7.17
C GLN A 198 35.51 -20.53 6.61
N ALA A 199 35.66 -20.61 5.28
CA ALA A 199 36.46 -21.65 4.63
C ALA A 199 37.96 -21.56 4.99
N ILE A 200 38.54 -20.35 4.98
CA ILE A 200 39.94 -20.12 5.37
C ILE A 200 40.17 -20.50 6.83
N TYR A 201 39.29 -20.09 7.74
CA TYR A 201 39.40 -20.44 9.16
C TYR A 201 39.37 -21.96 9.38
N ARG A 202 38.50 -22.67 8.65
CA ARG A 202 38.40 -24.14 8.75
C ARG A 202 39.64 -24.85 8.21
N GLN A 203 40.28 -24.31 7.16
CA GLN A 203 41.44 -24.93 6.53
C GLN A 203 42.75 -24.66 7.30
N TYR A 204 42.97 -23.43 7.76
CA TYR A 204 44.25 -23.03 8.38
C TYR A 204 44.25 -23.02 9.91
N GLY A 205 43.07 -22.98 10.54
CA GLY A 205 42.94 -22.99 12.01
C GLY A 205 43.66 -24.17 12.69
N PRO A 206 43.49 -25.42 12.23
CA PRO A 206 44.16 -26.58 12.85
C PRO A 206 45.69 -26.52 12.72
N ILE A 207 46.20 -26.04 11.58
CA ILE A 207 47.64 -25.95 11.31
C ILE A 207 48.30 -24.93 12.25
N VAL A 208 47.67 -23.76 12.41
CA VAL A 208 48.16 -22.71 13.32
C VAL A 208 48.13 -23.19 14.76
N ALA A 209 47.10 -23.91 15.18
CA ALA A 209 46.99 -24.46 16.53
C ALA A 209 48.11 -25.47 16.83
N VAL A 210 48.42 -26.37 15.89
CA VAL A 210 49.51 -27.35 16.05
C VAL A 210 50.88 -26.65 16.09
N ALA A 211 51.11 -25.65 15.22
CA ALA A 211 52.37 -24.90 15.23
C ALA A 211 52.58 -24.14 16.55
N LEU A 212 51.53 -23.51 17.08
CA LEU A 212 51.55 -22.85 18.40
C LEU A 212 51.84 -23.84 19.53
N PHE A 213 51.22 -25.02 19.49
CA PHE A 213 51.46 -26.07 20.48
C PHE A 213 52.92 -26.54 20.47
N VAL A 214 53.50 -26.76 19.28
CA VAL A 214 54.91 -27.14 19.15
C VAL A 214 55.84 -26.05 19.66
N LEU A 215 55.59 -24.77 19.31
CA LEU A 215 56.37 -23.65 19.82
C LEU A 215 56.30 -23.52 21.34
N LEU A 216 55.12 -23.75 21.93
CA LEU A 216 54.92 -23.72 23.37
C LEU A 216 55.71 -24.84 24.07
N VAL A 217 55.72 -26.05 23.51
CA VAL A 217 56.53 -27.17 24.04
C VAL A 217 58.03 -26.88 23.94
N ILE A 218 58.50 -26.27 22.84
CA ILE A 218 59.91 -25.87 22.69
C ILE A 218 60.26 -24.80 23.73
N TYR A 219 59.38 -23.81 23.93
CA TYR A 219 59.57 -22.74 24.90
C TYR A 219 59.71 -23.30 26.33
N ILE A 220 58.79 -24.17 26.78
CA ILE A 220 58.85 -24.80 28.12
C ILE A 220 60.10 -25.69 28.28
N LYS A 221 60.59 -26.30 27.20
CA LYS A 221 61.73 -27.22 27.27
C LYS A 221 63.07 -26.48 27.34
N PHE A 222 63.18 -25.30 26.72
CA PHE A 222 64.43 -24.56 26.61
C PHE A 222 64.56 -23.39 27.60
N PHE A 223 63.46 -22.97 28.23
CA PHE A 223 63.39 -21.89 29.22
C PHE A 223 62.70 -22.40 30.49
#